data_AF-A0A6N2BBR6-F1
#
_entry.id   AF-A0A6N2BBR6-F1
#
_cell.length_a   1.000
_cell.length_b   1.000
_cell.length_c   1.000
_cell.angle_alpha   90.00
_cell.angle_beta   90.00
_cell.angle_gamma   90.00
#
_symmetry.space_group_name_H-M   'P 1'
#
loop_
_entity.id
_entity.type
_entity.pdbx_description
1 polymer ?
#
loop_
_entity_poly.entity_id
_entity_poly.type
_entity_poly.pdbx_seq_one_letter_code
_entity_poly.pdbx_strand_id
1 'polypeptide(L)'
;MAAKKTLRNPELIRGVGKFSRSKMYHKKGLWAIKKKNGGKFPQHQKKPISAPPAEKSPKFYPADDVKKPLVNKHKPKPTKLRASISPGTVLIILAGRFKGKRVVFLKQLLSGLLLVTGPFKLNGVPLRRVNQAYVIGNSTKVDVSGVNVEKIDDKYFAKEAEKKQKKGEGEFFEEKKEEKNELPQEKKDAQKAVDASLIKAIEAVPDLKGYLSARFSLKSGMKPHELVF
;
A
#
# COMPACT_ATOMS: atom_id res chain seq x y z
N MET A 1 7.18 -15.92 7.87
CA MET A 1 5.89 -15.40 8.39
C MET A 1 5.47 -16.25 9.57
N ALA A 2 5.23 -15.68 10.75
CA ALA A 2 4.73 -16.47 11.89
C ALA A 2 3.37 -17.09 11.53
N ALA A 3 3.19 -18.39 11.79
CA ALA A 3 1.92 -19.07 11.55
C ALA A 3 0.78 -18.32 12.26
N LYS A 4 -0.25 -17.91 11.52
CA LYS A 4 -1.44 -17.26 12.09
C LYS A 4 -2.03 -18.18 13.16
N LYS A 5 -1.85 -17.85 14.44
CA LYS A 5 -2.53 -18.54 15.54
C LYS A 5 -4.02 -18.49 15.28
N THR A 6 -4.62 -19.63 14.97
CA THR A 6 -6.08 -19.74 14.80
C THR A 6 -6.74 -19.44 16.14
N LEU A 7 -7.73 -18.54 16.12
CA LEU A 7 -8.45 -18.18 17.34
C LEU A 7 -9.26 -19.41 17.81
N ARG A 8 -9.21 -19.73 19.11
CA ARG A 8 -9.97 -20.86 19.68
C ARG A 8 -11.50 -20.72 19.48
N ASN A 9 -11.97 -19.48 19.31
CA ASN A 9 -13.31 -19.15 18.83
C ASN A 9 -13.17 -18.51 17.44
N PRO A 10 -13.51 -19.21 16.35
CA PRO A 10 -13.54 -18.59 15.02
C PRO A 10 -14.65 -17.54 14.96
N GLU A 11 -14.47 -16.51 14.13
CA GLU A 11 -15.50 -15.50 13.88
C GLU A 11 -16.61 -16.07 12.99
N LEU A 12 -17.87 -15.80 13.34
CA LEU A 12 -19.03 -16.05 12.46
C LEU A 12 -19.19 -14.90 11.47
N ILE A 13 -19.19 -13.68 12.01
CA ILE A 13 -19.07 -12.41 11.31
C ILE A 13 -18.11 -11.53 12.10
N ARG A 14 -17.59 -10.46 11.49
CA ARG A 14 -16.61 -9.58 12.14
C ARG A 14 -17.14 -9.05 13.47
N GLY A 15 -16.46 -9.39 14.56
CA GLY A 15 -16.82 -8.98 15.93
C GLY A 15 -17.75 -9.95 16.68
N VAL A 16 -18.27 -10.99 16.03
CA VAL A 16 -19.11 -12.02 16.65
C VAL A 16 -18.45 -13.38 16.52
N GLY A 17 -18.12 -14.00 17.66
CA GLY A 17 -17.57 -15.35 17.70
C GLY A 17 -18.63 -16.42 17.41
N LYS A 18 -18.24 -17.52 16.78
CA LYS A 18 -19.12 -18.66 16.45
C LYS A 18 -19.65 -19.36 17.71
N PHE A 19 -18.86 -19.43 18.77
CA PHE A 19 -19.24 -20.08 20.03
C PHE A 19 -19.67 -19.08 21.09
N SER A 20 -20.70 -19.44 21.86
CA SER A 20 -21.20 -18.69 23.02
C SER A 20 -20.20 -18.65 24.19
N ARG A 21 -20.46 -17.78 25.16
CA ARG A 21 -19.62 -17.61 26.36
C ARG A 21 -19.48 -18.89 27.18
N SER A 22 -20.56 -19.65 27.35
CA SER A 22 -20.56 -20.92 28.11
C SER A 22 -19.73 -22.00 27.43
N LYS A 23 -19.92 -22.19 26.12
CA LYS A 23 -19.11 -23.14 25.34
C LYS A 23 -17.62 -22.78 25.36
N MET A 24 -17.29 -21.49 25.25
CA MET A 24 -15.91 -21.02 25.37
C MET A 24 -15.32 -21.14 26.77
N TYR A 25 -16.13 -21.02 27.82
CA TYR A 25 -15.71 -21.23 29.21
C TYR A 25 -15.22 -22.67 29.43
N HIS A 26 -15.96 -23.65 28.93
CA HIS A 26 -15.54 -25.06 28.98
C HIS A 26 -14.34 -25.33 28.07
N LYS A 27 -14.39 -24.89 26.81
CA LYS A 27 -13.33 -25.11 25.82
C LYS A 27 -11.97 -24.48 26.21
N LYS A 28 -11.97 -23.37 26.96
CA LYS A 28 -10.73 -22.75 27.47
C LYS A 28 -10.19 -23.41 28.74
N GLY A 29 -10.92 -24.36 29.34
CA GLY A 29 -10.55 -24.97 30.62
C GLY A 29 -10.66 -24.01 31.81
N LEU A 30 -11.34 -22.86 31.66
CA LEU A 30 -11.49 -21.88 32.73
C LEU A 30 -12.26 -22.44 33.93
N TRP A 31 -13.16 -23.38 33.69
CA TRP A 31 -13.88 -24.13 34.73
C TRP A 31 -12.94 -24.92 35.64
N ALA A 32 -11.94 -25.60 35.06
CA ALA A 32 -10.98 -26.39 35.81
C ALA A 32 -10.04 -25.50 36.63
N ILE A 33 -9.58 -24.39 36.04
CA ILE A 33 -8.75 -23.39 36.74
C ILE A 33 -9.52 -22.77 37.91
N LYS A 34 -10.78 -22.39 37.68
CA LYS A 34 -11.64 -21.83 38.74
C LYS A 34 -11.91 -22.84 39.85
N LYS A 35 -12.13 -24.12 39.52
CA LYS A 35 -12.30 -25.20 40.49
C LYS A 35 -11.04 -25.43 41.34
N LYS A 36 -9.87 -25.44 40.71
CA LYS A 36 -8.57 -25.59 41.40
C LYS A 36 -8.27 -24.45 42.37
N ASN A 37 -8.76 -23.25 42.09
CA ASN A 37 -8.50 -22.05 42.90
C ASN A 37 -9.68 -21.69 43.80
N GLY A 38 -10.37 -22.69 44.36
CA GLY A 38 -11.44 -22.49 45.35
C GLY A 38 -12.62 -21.65 44.83
N GLY A 39 -12.95 -21.74 43.56
CA GLY A 39 -14.04 -20.97 42.94
C GLY A 39 -13.67 -19.55 42.50
N LYS A 40 -12.42 -19.11 42.66
CA LYS A 40 -11.94 -17.77 42.24
C LYS A 40 -10.90 -17.88 41.12
N PHE A 41 -10.78 -16.84 40.29
CA PHE A 41 -9.68 -16.76 39.32
C PHE A 41 -8.41 -16.20 39.98
N PRO A 42 -7.21 -16.66 39.60
CA PRO A 42 -5.96 -16.15 40.16
C PRO A 42 -5.75 -14.67 39.79
N GLN A 43 -5.40 -13.84 40.77
CA GLN A 43 -5.02 -12.44 40.59
C GLN A 43 -3.50 -12.28 40.71
N HIS A 44 -2.91 -11.49 39.81
CA HIS A 44 -1.50 -11.07 39.95
C HIS A 44 -1.43 -9.77 40.74
N GLN A 45 -0.60 -9.74 41.78
CA GLN A 45 -0.28 -8.51 42.50
C GLN A 45 0.57 -7.60 41.59
N LYS A 46 0.26 -6.29 41.58
CA LYS A 46 1.03 -5.30 40.82
C LYS A 46 2.46 -5.26 41.36
N LYS A 47 3.45 -5.50 40.51
CA LYS A 47 4.86 -5.31 40.89
C LYS A 47 5.11 -3.83 41.26
N PRO A 48 5.90 -3.54 42.31
CA PRO A 48 6.26 -2.18 42.66
C PRO A 48 7.06 -1.56 41.50
N ILE A 49 6.65 -0.37 41.07
CA ILE A 49 7.29 0.39 40.00
C ILE A 49 8.56 1.02 40.58
N SER A 50 9.73 0.70 40.02
CA SER A 50 11.00 1.35 40.36
C SER A 50 10.93 2.84 40.04
N ALA A 51 11.40 3.69 40.95
CA ALA A 51 11.39 5.15 40.77
C ALA A 51 12.11 5.56 39.47
N PRO A 52 11.49 6.40 38.61
CA PRO A 52 12.13 6.86 37.38
C PRO A 52 13.36 7.75 37.69
N PRO A 53 14.36 7.77 36.80
CA PRO A 53 15.54 8.63 36.94
C PRO A 53 15.17 10.13 36.94
N ALA A 54 15.89 10.93 37.72
CA ALA A 54 15.61 12.35 37.90
C ALA A 54 15.91 13.16 36.61
N GLU A 55 14.86 13.66 35.94
CA GLU A 55 14.97 14.56 34.79
C GLU A 55 15.13 16.02 35.25
N LYS A 56 16.11 16.75 34.69
CA LYS A 56 16.31 18.19 34.96
C LYS A 56 15.19 19.00 34.30
N SER A 57 14.60 19.94 35.04
CA SER A 57 13.53 20.80 34.53
C SER A 57 14.03 21.74 33.41
N PRO A 58 13.18 22.04 32.40
CA PRO A 58 13.52 23.02 31.37
C PRO A 58 13.72 24.42 31.97
N LYS A 59 14.61 25.21 31.36
CA LYS A 59 14.92 26.59 31.80
C LYS A 59 13.88 27.63 31.34
N PHE A 60 13.10 27.30 30.32
CA PHE A 60 12.10 28.17 29.72
C PHE A 60 10.70 27.56 29.87
N TYR A 61 9.74 28.36 30.32
CA TYR A 61 8.32 28.01 30.40
C TYR A 61 7.51 28.97 29.52
N PRO A 62 6.67 28.47 28.59
CA PRO A 62 5.77 29.32 27.83
C PRO A 62 4.70 29.94 28.75
N ALA A 63 4.15 31.09 28.37
CA ALA A 63 3.07 31.75 29.13
C ALA A 63 1.75 30.96 29.12
N ASP A 64 1.49 30.22 28.04
CA ASP A 64 0.29 29.41 27.87
C ASP A 64 0.61 27.93 27.68
N ASP A 65 -0.16 27.07 28.36
CA ASP A 65 -0.05 25.61 28.22
C ASP A 65 -0.87 25.08 27.04
N VAL A 66 -0.24 24.27 26.19
CA VAL A 66 -0.95 23.53 25.13
C VAL A 66 -1.60 22.29 25.73
N LYS A 67 -2.93 22.24 25.71
CA LYS A 67 -3.70 21.07 26.16
C LYS A 67 -3.31 19.81 25.40
N LYS A 68 -3.10 18.70 26.11
CA LYS A 68 -2.79 17.40 25.51
C LYS A 68 -3.96 16.93 24.63
N PRO A 69 -3.72 16.52 23.38
CA PRO A 69 -4.78 15.99 22.52
C PRO A 69 -5.34 14.69 23.09
N LEU A 70 -6.63 14.46 22.84
CA LEU A 70 -7.31 13.23 23.26
C LEU A 70 -6.71 12.01 22.54
N VAL A 71 -6.66 10.88 23.24
CA VAL A 71 -6.11 9.63 22.69
C VAL A 71 -7.02 9.10 21.58
N ASN A 72 -6.54 9.20 20.34
CA ASN A 72 -7.20 8.58 19.18
C ASN A 72 -6.82 7.10 19.06
N LYS A 73 -7.79 6.19 19.17
CA LYS A 73 -7.59 4.74 19.01
C LYS A 73 -7.67 4.28 17.54
N HIS A 74 -7.89 5.19 16.60
CA HIS A 74 -7.97 4.87 15.17
C HIS A 74 -6.61 4.38 14.66
N LYS A 75 -6.61 3.19 14.04
CA LYS A 75 -5.45 2.65 13.33
C LYS A 75 -5.75 2.69 11.83
N PRO A 76 -4.89 3.30 11.01
CA PRO A 76 -5.08 3.30 9.57
C PRO A 76 -5.06 1.85 9.06
N LYS A 77 -6.05 1.51 8.25
CA LYS A 77 -6.18 0.18 7.64
C LYS A 77 -5.54 0.17 6.26
N PRO A 78 -5.02 -0.98 5.79
CA PRO A 78 -4.58 -1.11 4.41
C PRO A 78 -5.76 -0.84 3.47
N THR A 79 -5.48 -0.23 2.31
CA THR A 79 -6.52 0.07 1.33
C THR A 79 -7.09 -1.23 0.77
N LYS A 80 -8.41 -1.26 0.56
CA LYS A 80 -9.09 -2.44 -0.01
C LYS A 80 -9.07 -2.34 -1.53
N LEU A 81 -8.56 -3.37 -2.20
CA LEU A 81 -8.65 -3.47 -3.66
C LEU A 81 -10.10 -3.61 -4.11
N ARG A 82 -10.45 -2.92 -5.19
CA ARG A 82 -11.70 -3.14 -5.94
C ARG A 82 -11.67 -4.53 -6.56
N ALA A 83 -12.83 -5.17 -6.64
CA ALA A 83 -12.95 -6.51 -7.24
C ALA A 83 -12.52 -6.56 -8.71
N SER A 84 -12.67 -5.44 -9.44
CA SER A 84 -12.24 -5.30 -10.83
C SER A 84 -10.71 -5.26 -10.99
N ILE A 85 -9.93 -5.22 -9.92
CA ILE A 85 -8.47 -5.10 -9.96
C ILE A 85 -7.87 -6.37 -9.38
N SER A 86 -7.57 -7.33 -10.26
CA SER A 86 -6.77 -8.52 -9.95
C SER A 86 -5.39 -8.42 -10.60
N PRO A 87 -4.33 -9.06 -10.05
CA PRO A 87 -3.02 -9.12 -10.70
C PRO A 87 -3.14 -9.46 -12.18
N GLY A 88 -2.46 -8.70 -13.04
CA GLY A 88 -2.49 -8.86 -14.50
C GLY A 88 -3.62 -8.12 -15.22
N THR A 89 -4.57 -7.52 -14.50
CA THR A 89 -5.64 -6.72 -15.11
C THR A 89 -5.07 -5.50 -15.83
N VAL A 90 -5.59 -5.20 -17.02
CA VAL A 90 -5.25 -3.96 -17.74
C VAL A 90 -6.04 -2.80 -17.14
N LEU A 91 -5.31 -1.73 -16.86
CA LEU A 91 -5.77 -0.54 -16.18
C LEU A 91 -5.64 0.67 -17.11
N ILE A 92 -6.64 1.53 -17.14
CA ILE A 92 -6.56 2.84 -17.80
C ILE A 92 -6.23 3.91 -16.75
N ILE A 93 -5.10 4.59 -16.89
CA ILE A 93 -4.73 5.70 -16.00
C ILE A 93 -5.54 6.95 -16.37
N LEU A 94 -6.19 7.57 -15.40
CA LEU A 94 -6.99 8.78 -15.64
C LEU A 94 -6.22 10.07 -15.37
N ALA A 95 -5.26 10.07 -14.44
CA ALA A 95 -4.61 11.28 -13.96
C ALA A 95 -3.09 11.30 -14.19
N GLY A 96 -2.54 12.52 -14.26
CA GLY A 96 -1.11 12.79 -14.40
C GLY A 96 -0.58 12.65 -15.84
N ARG A 97 0.76 12.62 -15.97
CA ARG A 97 1.46 12.61 -17.27
C ARG A 97 1.05 11.44 -18.18
N PHE A 98 0.71 10.29 -17.61
CA PHE A 98 0.34 9.07 -18.35
C PHE A 98 -1.18 8.89 -18.52
N LYS A 99 -1.98 9.96 -18.42
CA LYS A 99 -3.44 9.91 -18.62
C LYS A 99 -3.84 9.27 -19.96
N GLY A 100 -4.85 8.42 -19.94
CA GLY A 100 -5.35 7.64 -21.08
C GLY A 100 -4.45 6.45 -21.47
N LYS A 101 -3.27 6.25 -20.88
CA LYS A 101 -2.44 5.07 -21.18
C LYS A 101 -3.04 3.82 -20.54
N ARG A 102 -2.95 2.71 -21.27
CA ARG A 102 -3.33 1.36 -20.81
C ARG A 102 -2.10 0.67 -20.23
N VAL A 103 -2.24 0.06 -19.07
CA VAL A 103 -1.12 -0.33 -18.22
C VAL A 103 -1.46 -1.61 -17.46
N VAL A 104 -0.50 -2.49 -17.19
CA VAL A 104 -0.76 -3.77 -16.51
C VAL A 104 -0.56 -3.62 -15.00
N PHE A 105 -1.53 -4.11 -14.22
CA PHE A 105 -1.43 -4.17 -12.76
C PHE A 105 -0.56 -5.36 -12.31
N LEU A 106 0.38 -5.11 -11.40
CA LEU A 106 1.26 -6.16 -10.86
C LEU A 106 0.85 -6.59 -9.46
N LYS A 107 1.03 -5.69 -8.48
CA LYS A 107 0.72 -5.94 -7.06
C LYS A 107 0.26 -4.67 -6.37
N GLN A 108 -0.42 -4.84 -5.24
CA GLN A 108 -0.68 -3.74 -4.31
C GLN A 108 0.52 -3.59 -3.37
N LEU A 109 0.98 -2.35 -3.18
CA LEU A 109 2.05 -2.03 -2.22
C LEU A 109 1.51 -1.91 -0.79
N LEU A 110 2.40 -1.89 0.19
CA LEU A 110 2.04 -1.76 1.61
C LEU A 110 1.37 -0.42 1.92
N SER A 111 1.74 0.64 1.19
CA SER A 111 1.05 1.94 1.22
C SER A 111 -0.40 1.89 0.73
N GLY A 112 -0.78 0.81 0.05
CA GLY A 112 -2.09 0.67 -0.58
C GLY A 112 -2.18 1.23 -2.00
N LEU A 113 -1.08 1.76 -2.54
CA LEU A 113 -0.98 2.16 -3.94
C LEU A 113 -0.78 0.93 -4.84
N LEU A 114 -1.22 1.05 -6.09
CA LEU A 114 -1.05 0.02 -7.11
C LEU A 114 0.35 0.14 -7.73
N LEU A 115 1.09 -0.95 -7.78
CA LEU A 115 2.27 -1.07 -8.62
C LEU A 115 1.85 -1.51 -10.01
N VAL A 116 2.20 -0.70 -11.00
CA VAL A 116 1.69 -0.78 -12.35
C VAL A 116 2.87 -0.62 -13.31
N THR A 117 2.88 -1.35 -14.44
CA THR A 117 3.87 -1.19 -15.52
C THR A 117 3.18 -1.24 -16.88
N GLY A 118 3.54 -0.33 -17.78
CA GLY A 118 3.06 -0.35 -19.16
C GLY A 118 4.27 -0.56 -20.02
N PRO A 119 4.59 -1.81 -20.38
CA PRO A 119 5.92 -2.24 -20.80
C PRO A 119 6.63 -1.13 -21.55
N PHE A 120 7.76 -0.66 -21.01
CA PHE A 120 8.27 0.69 -21.30
C PHE A 120 8.50 0.88 -22.80
N LYS A 121 8.91 -0.19 -23.50
CA LYS A 121 9.08 -0.25 -24.96
C LYS A 121 7.79 -0.02 -25.76
N LEU A 122 6.63 -0.39 -25.24
CA LEU A 122 5.33 -0.27 -25.91
C LEU A 122 4.69 1.11 -25.68
N ASN A 123 4.67 1.55 -24.42
CA ASN A 123 3.79 2.65 -24.00
C ASN A 123 4.53 3.85 -23.40
N GLY A 124 5.81 3.67 -23.04
CA GLY A 124 6.63 4.65 -22.34
C GLY A 124 6.26 4.84 -20.85
N VAL A 125 5.49 3.92 -20.26
CA VAL A 125 5.07 4.00 -18.85
C VAL A 125 5.98 3.07 -18.02
N PRO A 126 6.92 3.60 -17.23
CA PRO A 126 7.78 2.77 -16.40
C PRO A 126 6.98 2.16 -15.24
N LEU A 127 7.62 1.29 -14.47
CA LEU A 127 7.18 0.87 -13.15
C LEU A 127 6.82 2.11 -12.32
N ARG A 128 5.55 2.20 -11.94
CA ARG A 128 5.01 3.39 -11.29
C ARG A 128 3.95 3.04 -10.28
N ARG A 129 3.90 3.84 -9.22
CA ARG A 129 2.83 3.80 -8.23
C ARG A 129 1.65 4.64 -8.70
N VAL A 130 0.45 4.07 -8.66
CA VAL A 130 -0.79 4.74 -9.04
C VAL A 130 -1.84 4.53 -7.95
N ASN A 131 -2.60 5.57 -7.63
CA ASN A 131 -3.73 5.43 -6.72
C ASN A 131 -4.92 4.80 -7.45
N GLN A 132 -5.51 3.78 -6.84
CA GLN A 132 -6.67 3.04 -7.33
C GLN A 132 -7.86 3.91 -7.72
N ALA A 133 -8.04 5.08 -7.10
CA ALA A 133 -9.14 6.00 -7.44
C ALA A 133 -9.01 6.60 -8.84
N TYR A 134 -7.78 6.75 -9.36
CA TYR A 134 -7.51 7.38 -10.65
C TYR A 134 -7.30 6.36 -11.77
N VAL A 135 -7.95 5.21 -11.65
CA VAL A 135 -7.79 4.09 -12.57
C VAL A 135 -9.15 3.45 -12.87
N ILE A 136 -9.35 3.14 -14.15
CA ILE A 136 -10.41 2.23 -14.60
C ILE A 136 -9.80 0.84 -14.72
N GLY A 137 -10.40 -0.16 -14.07
CA GLY A 137 -10.01 -1.56 -14.24
C GLY A 137 -10.84 -2.18 -15.34
N ASN A 138 -10.18 -2.71 -16.37
CA ASN A 138 -10.84 -3.36 -17.48
C ASN A 138 -11.06 -4.85 -17.20
N SER A 139 -11.88 -5.48 -18.04
CA SER A 139 -12.10 -6.93 -18.04
C SER A 139 -10.92 -7.73 -18.61
N THR A 140 -10.06 -7.12 -19.42
CA THR A 140 -8.88 -7.77 -20.02
C THR A 140 -7.79 -8.06 -18.99
N LYS A 141 -7.26 -9.28 -19.03
CA LYS A 141 -6.25 -9.78 -18.10
C LYS A 141 -5.09 -10.43 -18.85
N VAL A 142 -3.89 -10.22 -18.33
CA VAL A 142 -2.64 -10.83 -18.78
C VAL A 142 -2.14 -11.74 -17.67
N ASP A 143 -1.61 -12.91 -17.99
CA ASP A 143 -0.99 -13.75 -16.97
C ASP A 143 0.32 -13.11 -16.48
N VAL A 144 0.41 -12.90 -15.17
CA VAL A 144 1.55 -12.28 -14.48
C VAL A 144 2.21 -13.21 -13.47
N SER A 145 1.84 -14.50 -13.47
CA SER A 145 2.37 -15.52 -12.56
C SER A 145 3.90 -15.63 -12.61
N GLY A 146 4.51 -15.47 -13.79
CA GLY A 146 5.97 -15.54 -13.99
C GLY A 146 6.76 -14.26 -13.67
N VAL A 147 6.10 -13.18 -13.24
CA VAL A 147 6.76 -11.87 -13.03
C VAL A 147 7.21 -11.74 -11.58
N ASN A 148 8.52 -11.67 -11.34
CA ASN A 148 9.05 -11.44 -9.99
C ASN A 148 9.06 -9.95 -9.62
N VAL A 149 8.23 -9.57 -8.66
CA VAL A 149 8.04 -8.17 -8.21
C VAL A 149 8.27 -8.02 -6.70
N GLU A 150 8.81 -9.04 -6.03
CA GLU A 150 8.93 -9.05 -4.56
C GLU A 150 9.86 -7.96 -4.04
N LYS A 151 10.96 -7.68 -4.76
CA LYS A 151 11.97 -6.68 -4.38
C LYS A 151 11.52 -5.22 -4.52
N ILE A 152 10.39 -4.96 -5.21
CA ILE A 152 9.93 -3.60 -5.50
C ILE A 152 8.89 -3.17 -4.46
N ASP A 153 9.31 -2.37 -3.50
CA ASP A 153 8.47 -1.86 -2.40
C ASP A 153 8.29 -0.33 -2.44
N ASP A 154 7.49 0.23 -1.53
CA ASP A 154 7.24 1.67 -1.47
C ASP A 154 8.50 2.53 -1.33
N LYS A 155 9.53 2.00 -0.65
CA LYS A 155 10.83 2.67 -0.46
C LYS A 155 11.58 2.87 -1.77
N TYR A 156 11.42 1.93 -2.72
CA TYR A 156 12.04 2.02 -4.05
C TYR A 156 11.59 3.26 -4.83
N PHE A 157 10.38 3.74 -4.55
CA PHE A 157 9.77 4.91 -5.19
C PHE A 157 9.79 6.17 -4.31
N ALA A 158 10.55 6.17 -3.21
CA ALA A 158 10.76 7.37 -2.43
C ALA A 158 11.49 8.41 -3.31
N LYS A 159 11.03 9.65 -3.26
CA LYS A 159 11.76 10.76 -3.87
C LYS A 159 12.92 11.11 -2.95
N GLU A 160 14.10 11.29 -3.53
CA GLU A 160 15.22 11.88 -2.80
C GLU A 160 14.86 13.34 -2.50
N ALA A 161 14.89 13.70 -1.21
CA ALA A 161 14.67 15.05 -0.77
C ALA A 161 16.04 15.69 -0.59
N GLU A 162 16.35 16.69 -1.41
CA GLU A 162 17.54 17.50 -1.20
C GLU A 162 17.41 18.22 0.15
N LYS A 163 18.45 18.12 0.98
CA LYS A 163 18.50 18.89 2.22
C LYS A 163 18.52 20.36 1.84
N LYS A 164 17.50 21.11 2.26
CA LYS A 164 17.49 22.57 2.14
C LYS A 164 18.76 23.12 2.77
N GLN A 165 19.69 23.57 1.94
CA GLN A 165 20.81 24.39 2.39
C GLN A 165 20.22 25.73 2.86
N LYS A 166 20.68 26.26 3.99
CA LYS A 166 20.30 27.60 4.45
C LYS A 166 20.91 28.60 3.49
N LYS A 167 20.19 28.93 2.42
CA LYS A 167 20.58 29.98 1.48
C LYS A 167 20.15 31.34 2.03
N GLY A 168 21.07 32.30 2.03
CA GLY A 168 20.78 33.72 2.30
C GLY A 168 20.07 34.38 1.11
N GLU A 169 19.59 35.60 1.32
CA GLU A 169 18.69 36.34 0.42
C GLU A 169 19.24 36.54 -1.02
N GLY A 170 20.57 36.53 -1.20
CA GLY A 170 21.24 36.72 -2.49
C GLY A 170 21.32 35.50 -3.42
N GLU A 171 21.16 34.27 -2.92
CA GLU A 171 21.30 33.03 -3.73
C GLU A 171 19.94 32.45 -4.18
N PHE A 172 18.87 33.24 -4.04
CA PHE A 172 17.49 32.85 -4.35
C PHE A 172 17.15 33.01 -5.84
N PHE A 173 17.85 33.88 -6.57
CA PHE A 173 17.58 34.20 -7.99
C PHE A 173 18.47 33.49 -9.00
N GLU A 174 19.54 32.82 -8.57
CA GLU A 174 20.25 31.89 -9.46
C GLU A 174 19.40 30.63 -9.60
N GLU A 175 18.59 30.58 -10.67
CA GLU A 175 18.10 29.34 -11.25
C GLU A 175 19.32 28.46 -11.54
N LYS A 176 19.67 27.61 -10.57
CA LYS A 176 20.49 26.43 -10.83
C LYS A 176 19.84 25.74 -12.01
N LYS A 177 20.48 25.83 -13.19
CA LYS A 177 20.18 24.99 -14.35
C LYS A 177 19.89 23.60 -13.82
N GLU A 178 18.65 23.17 -13.97
CA GLU A 178 18.19 21.86 -13.51
C GLU A 178 19.13 20.81 -14.12
N GLU A 179 20.09 20.32 -13.34
CA GLU A 179 20.83 19.12 -13.70
C GLU A 179 19.78 18.05 -13.88
N LYS A 180 19.63 17.58 -15.12
CA LYS A 180 18.67 16.54 -15.47
C LYS A 180 18.95 15.37 -14.56
N ASN A 181 18.05 15.12 -13.61
CA ASN A 181 18.13 13.97 -12.71
C ASN A 181 18.28 12.69 -13.55
N GLU A 182 19.51 12.21 -13.69
CA GLU A 182 19.79 11.00 -14.44
C GLU A 182 19.23 9.81 -13.68
N LEU A 183 18.44 8.98 -14.37
CA LEU A 183 17.82 7.83 -13.74
C LEU A 183 18.90 6.80 -13.36
N PRO A 184 18.93 6.33 -12.09
CA PRO A 184 19.85 5.30 -11.65
C PRO A 184 19.78 4.06 -12.53
N GLN A 185 20.94 3.49 -12.85
CA GLN A 185 21.05 2.32 -13.74
C GLN A 185 20.25 1.13 -13.21
N GLU A 186 20.25 0.92 -11.90
CA GLU A 186 19.47 -0.13 -11.23
C GLU A 186 17.98 -0.10 -11.58
N LYS A 187 17.38 1.11 -11.70
CA LYS A 187 15.96 1.24 -12.04
C LYS A 187 15.68 0.84 -13.48
N LYS A 188 16.64 1.09 -14.39
CA LYS A 188 16.53 0.68 -15.79
C LYS A 188 16.61 -0.83 -15.94
N ASP A 189 17.49 -1.48 -15.18
CA ASP A 189 17.68 -2.93 -15.26
C ASP A 189 16.55 -3.69 -14.58
N ALA A 190 16.02 -3.18 -13.46
CA ALA A 190 14.80 -3.69 -12.85
C ALA A 190 13.60 -3.61 -13.83
N GLN A 191 13.47 -2.50 -14.56
CA GLN A 191 12.43 -2.34 -15.58
C GLN A 191 12.57 -3.38 -16.70
N LYS A 192 13.78 -3.56 -17.24
CA LYS A 192 14.04 -4.53 -18.31
C LYS A 192 13.70 -5.96 -17.89
N ALA A 193 14.07 -6.34 -16.66
CA ALA A 193 13.79 -7.67 -16.14
C ALA A 193 12.29 -7.96 -16.03
N VAL A 194 11.52 -7.01 -15.50
CA VAL A 194 10.06 -7.12 -15.39
C VAL A 194 9.42 -7.15 -16.77
N ASP A 195 9.78 -6.20 -17.65
CA ASP A 195 9.18 -6.07 -18.98
C ASP A 195 9.51 -7.27 -19.88
N ALA A 196 10.68 -7.89 -19.76
CA ALA A 196 11.05 -9.04 -20.59
C ALA A 196 10.10 -10.24 -20.39
N SER A 197 9.64 -10.47 -19.16
CA SER A 197 8.65 -11.52 -18.87
C SER A 197 7.25 -11.14 -19.34
N LEU A 198 6.85 -9.89 -19.11
CA LEU A 198 5.52 -9.38 -19.48
C LEU A 198 5.30 -9.30 -21.00
N ILE A 199 6.30 -8.87 -21.75
CA ILE A 199 6.18 -8.74 -23.21
C ILE A 199 5.90 -10.10 -23.85
N LYS A 200 6.54 -11.18 -23.37
CA LYS A 200 6.27 -12.55 -23.85
C LYS A 200 4.81 -12.95 -23.60
N ALA A 201 4.27 -12.63 -22.42
CA ALA A 201 2.87 -12.91 -22.09
C ALA A 201 1.90 -12.06 -22.93
N ILE A 202 2.27 -10.81 -23.26
CA ILE A 202 1.46 -9.91 -24.07
C ILE A 202 1.45 -10.33 -25.54
N GLU A 203 2.58 -10.79 -26.08
CA GLU A 203 2.70 -11.23 -27.48
C GLU A 203 1.97 -12.56 -27.72
N ALA A 204 1.75 -13.36 -26.68
CA ALA A 204 0.90 -14.55 -26.76
C ALA A 204 -0.59 -14.23 -26.98
N VAL A 205 -1.05 -13.01 -26.65
CA VAL A 205 -2.43 -12.58 -26.85
C VAL A 205 -2.55 -11.76 -28.13
N PRO A 206 -3.38 -12.17 -29.11
CA PRO A 206 -3.59 -11.43 -30.34
C PRO A 206 -3.98 -9.96 -30.09
N ASP A 207 -3.40 -9.05 -30.87
CA ASP A 207 -3.68 -7.60 -30.88
C ASP A 207 -3.46 -6.83 -29.57
N LEU A 208 -3.05 -7.49 -28.49
CA LEU A 208 -2.90 -6.86 -27.18
C LEU A 208 -1.76 -5.83 -27.16
N LYS A 209 -0.72 -6.07 -27.96
CA LYS A 209 0.40 -5.13 -28.15
C LYS A 209 -0.08 -3.78 -28.68
N GLY A 210 -0.89 -3.79 -29.74
CA GLY A 210 -1.50 -2.58 -30.31
C GLY A 210 -2.50 -1.94 -29.35
N TYR A 211 -3.28 -2.77 -28.65
CA TYR A 211 -4.22 -2.30 -27.63
C TYR A 211 -3.52 -1.54 -26.51
N LEU A 212 -2.39 -2.05 -25.99
CA LEU A 212 -1.63 -1.38 -24.93
C LEU A 212 -1.00 -0.06 -25.44
N SER A 213 -0.41 -0.04 -26.64
CA SER A 213 0.20 1.17 -27.22
C SER A 213 -0.79 2.31 -27.44
N ALA A 214 -2.04 1.98 -27.77
CA ALA A 214 -3.10 2.96 -27.98
C ALA A 214 -3.51 3.68 -26.68
N ARG A 215 -3.87 4.96 -26.82
CA ARG A 215 -4.42 5.78 -25.72
C ARG A 215 -5.93 5.70 -25.71
N PHE A 216 -6.51 5.55 -24.53
CA PHE A 216 -7.92 5.73 -24.28
C PHE A 216 -8.29 7.22 -24.36
N SER A 217 -9.29 7.51 -25.17
CA SER A 217 -9.99 8.79 -25.24
C SER A 217 -11.47 8.53 -25.52
N LEU A 218 -12.32 9.45 -25.12
CA LEU A 218 -13.74 9.44 -25.50
C LEU A 218 -13.88 10.28 -26.77
N LYS A 219 -14.56 9.74 -27.78
CA LYS A 219 -14.96 10.47 -28.98
C LYS A 219 -16.37 11.01 -28.82
N SER A 220 -16.77 11.93 -29.71
CA SER A 220 -18.15 12.41 -29.77
C SER A 220 -19.12 11.23 -29.87
N GLY A 221 -20.20 11.27 -29.09
CA GLY A 221 -21.20 10.20 -29.01
C GLY A 221 -20.88 9.06 -28.03
N MET A 222 -19.64 8.92 -27.54
CA MET A 222 -19.30 7.87 -26.56
C MET A 222 -19.67 8.32 -25.14
N LYS A 223 -20.63 7.63 -24.52
CA LYS A 223 -21.07 7.92 -23.15
C LYS A 223 -20.48 6.91 -22.16
N PRO A 224 -19.69 7.33 -21.15
CA PRO A 224 -19.00 6.41 -20.24
C PRO A 224 -19.89 5.45 -19.45
N HIS A 225 -21.15 5.80 -19.21
CA HIS A 225 -22.10 4.93 -18.49
C HIS A 225 -22.66 3.80 -19.37
N GLU A 226 -22.55 3.91 -20.70
CA GLU A 226 -22.92 2.87 -21.67
C GLU A 226 -21.72 1.97 -22.02
N LEU A 227 -20.49 2.42 -21.72
CA LEU A 227 -19.28 1.64 -21.99
C LEU A 227 -19.05 0.55 -20.94
N VAL A 228 -18.71 -0.64 -21.41
CA VAL A 228 -18.24 -1.76 -20.57
C VAL A 228 -16.72 -1.77 -20.62
N PHE A 229 -16.10 -1.72 -19.44
CA PHE A 229 -14.64 -1.72 -19.28
C PHE A 229 -14.12 -3.10 -18.92
#